data_AF-A0A932TTA1-F1
#
_entry.id   AF-A0A932TTA1-F1
#
_cell.length_a   1.000
_cell.length_b   1.000
_cell.length_c   1.000
_cell.angle_alpha   90.00
_cell.angle_beta   90.00
_cell.angle_gamma   90.00
#
_symmetry.space_group_name_H-M   'P 1'
#
loop_
_entity.id
_entity.type
_entity.pdbx_description
1 polymer ?
#
loop_
_entity_poly.entity_id
_entity_poly.type
_entity_poly.pdbx_seq_one_letter_code
_entity_poly.pdbx_strand_id
1 'polypeptide(L)'
;MTTTPSGPVPGPDLRQVNQPQPWSAVVHGVPTRGEVLVADRWERAWERPQGARFRLVVLLPGAEPPRPEQVREGVVVCVPGHILQDGPAPYLEATPVPSLAAYAAGSLVAGGAGLPSPGAIFRDGWPEALERLAAALVEAESTWDDAQGWAQALFQQQATTPVELFHGLASLQQSVSASLARLAALPAEMEGLLGELRPVLQRLQALAEARDLRQFLQRCWALHPAPEAMAADGALLRGLGQMLEAAPEIAAARAFLAAAEVGPDDEDLLIDRQTILEQLSLPVLARTPYLWASLRALWGLFRSRYQVVYALRHRACQEERRRLEALAREGLAQARALTRLNTISELGPPVDPEIAARWPFILTSLAPCSADPPPLGAGARCSQCGLSLASPPPSREFAEQHERLARALREQQQRLSARVIRQLLAQTGGEEVDRFVKVIQSSRLDPLAQVLDDRVVAFIKELLAAERRVEVSSPVLQELARRFGVVDEDQVDEVVQALAALLREGFAQAQALHPGKEVRLRLE
;
A
#
# COMPACT_ATOMS: atom_id res chain seq x y z
N MET A 1 0.41 14.30 76.83
CA MET A 1 1.86 14.28 77.07
C MET A 1 2.33 12.85 76.89
N THR A 2 2.72 12.49 75.67
CA THR A 2 3.32 11.19 75.34
C THR A 2 4.82 11.40 75.25
N THR A 3 5.54 10.86 76.23
CA THR A 3 7.00 10.88 76.27
C THR A 3 7.55 9.95 75.21
N THR A 4 8.09 10.50 74.13
CA THR A 4 8.92 9.77 73.17
C THR A 4 10.28 9.51 73.82
N PRO A 5 10.75 8.27 73.99
CA PRO A 5 12.11 8.01 74.44
C PRO A 5 13.07 8.29 73.28
N SER A 6 13.74 9.44 73.34
CA SER A 6 14.82 9.85 72.43
C SER A 6 16.17 9.36 72.95
N GLY A 7 16.37 8.04 73.02
CA GLY A 7 17.68 7.42 73.21
C GLY A 7 17.95 6.45 72.06
N PRO A 8 19.20 6.32 71.57
CA PRO A 8 19.52 5.37 70.51
C PRO A 8 19.10 3.96 70.98
N VAL A 9 18.26 3.30 70.20
CA VAL A 9 17.90 1.90 70.45
C VAL A 9 19.21 1.10 70.42
N PRO A 10 19.57 0.35 71.47
CA PRO A 10 20.76 -0.48 71.44
C PRO A 10 20.67 -1.43 70.26
N GLY A 11 21.75 -1.52 69.47
CA GLY A 11 21.86 -2.41 68.31
C GLY A 11 21.46 -3.85 68.65
N PRO A 12 20.95 -4.64 67.68
CA PRO A 12 20.54 -6.02 67.96
C PRO A 12 21.73 -6.82 68.50
N ASP A 13 21.49 -7.64 69.52
CA ASP A 13 22.50 -8.56 70.04
C ASP A 13 22.67 -9.71 69.06
N LEU A 14 23.60 -9.56 68.12
CA LEU A 14 23.86 -10.57 67.08
C LEU A 14 24.34 -11.92 67.63
N ARG A 15 24.54 -12.05 68.95
CA ARG A 15 24.87 -13.32 69.63
C ARG A 15 23.63 -14.16 69.93
N GLN A 16 22.44 -13.58 69.91
CA GLN A 16 21.19 -14.31 70.13
C GLN A 16 20.72 -14.94 68.82
N VAL A 17 21.02 -16.22 68.68
CA VAL A 17 20.69 -17.02 67.49
C VAL A 17 19.27 -17.58 67.60
N ASN A 18 18.55 -17.59 66.48
CA ASN A 18 17.19 -18.13 66.30
C ASN A 18 16.11 -17.44 67.16
N GLN A 19 16.36 -16.23 67.65
CA GLN A 19 15.39 -15.43 68.40
C GLN A 19 15.18 -14.06 67.71
N PRO A 20 13.95 -13.74 67.25
CA PRO A 20 13.64 -12.43 66.68
C PRO A 20 13.78 -11.33 67.73
N GLN A 21 14.55 -10.30 67.41
CA GLN A 21 14.75 -9.14 68.27
C GLN A 21 14.01 -7.93 67.69
N PRO A 22 13.26 -7.18 68.52
CA PRO A 22 12.58 -5.97 68.04
C PRO A 22 13.60 -4.93 67.61
N TRP A 23 13.35 -4.31 66.46
CA TRP A 23 14.18 -3.26 65.91
C TRP A 23 13.33 -2.08 65.45
N SER A 24 13.90 -0.89 65.45
CA SER A 24 13.27 0.27 64.82
C SER A 24 14.28 0.97 63.93
N ALA A 25 13.88 1.24 62.69
CA ALA A 25 14.66 1.99 61.72
C ALA A 25 13.93 3.29 61.38
N VAL A 26 14.67 4.36 61.13
CA VAL A 26 14.07 5.63 60.68
C VAL A 26 14.01 5.62 59.15
N VAL A 27 12.82 5.49 58.60
CA VAL A 27 12.60 5.49 57.14
C VAL A 27 11.92 6.80 56.76
N HIS A 28 12.60 7.62 55.96
CA HIS A 28 12.13 8.98 55.59
C HIS A 28 11.72 9.85 56.78
N GLY A 29 12.43 9.75 57.91
CA GLY A 29 12.13 10.49 59.14
C GLY A 29 11.00 9.91 59.98
N VAL A 30 10.42 8.77 59.59
CA VAL A 30 9.38 8.06 60.34
C VAL A 30 9.95 6.81 61.01
N PRO A 31 9.83 6.67 62.34
CA PRO A 31 10.26 5.45 63.03
C PRO A 31 9.36 4.30 62.62
N THR A 32 9.96 3.29 61.98
CA THR A 32 9.29 2.09 61.50
C THR A 32 9.72 0.90 62.35
N ARG A 33 8.75 0.12 62.84
CA ARG A 33 8.99 -1.06 63.66
C ARG A 33 9.28 -2.28 62.79
N GLY A 34 10.34 -3.00 63.11
CA GLY A 34 10.75 -4.24 62.44
C GLY A 34 11.35 -5.24 63.43
N GLU A 35 11.97 -6.28 62.88
CA GLU A 35 12.66 -7.31 63.64
C GLU A 35 14.00 -7.66 62.96
N VAL A 36 14.98 -8.03 63.78
CA VAL A 36 16.26 -8.60 63.31
C VAL A 36 16.41 -9.99 63.91
N LEU A 37 16.80 -10.95 63.09
CA LEU A 37 16.99 -12.34 63.46
C LEU A 37 18.36 -12.80 62.97
N VAL A 38 19.22 -13.27 63.87
CA VAL A 38 20.42 -14.03 63.48
C VAL A 38 20.05 -15.50 63.49
N ALA A 39 20.34 -16.24 62.42
CA ALA A 39 19.91 -17.63 62.30
C ALA A 39 21.00 -18.56 61.78
N ASP A 40 21.03 -19.80 62.27
CA ASP A 40 21.98 -20.85 61.85
C ASP A 40 21.43 -21.78 60.75
N ARG A 41 20.15 -21.62 60.39
CA ARG A 41 19.47 -22.30 59.28
C ARG A 41 18.40 -21.37 58.72
N TRP A 42 17.61 -21.77 57.72
CA TRP A 42 16.40 -21.05 57.30
C TRP A 42 15.16 -21.84 57.73
N GLU A 43 14.17 -21.17 58.32
CA GLU A 43 12.88 -21.77 58.69
C GLU A 43 11.70 -21.00 58.10
N ARG A 44 10.69 -21.73 57.61
CA ARG A 44 9.44 -21.13 57.09
C ARG A 44 8.70 -20.25 58.11
N ALA A 45 8.85 -20.54 59.40
CA ALA A 45 8.23 -19.74 60.46
C ALA A 45 8.71 -18.26 60.45
N TRP A 46 9.86 -17.99 59.82
CA TRP A 46 10.43 -16.65 59.77
C TRP A 46 10.02 -15.84 58.54
N GLU A 47 9.23 -16.43 57.64
CA GLU A 47 8.69 -15.77 56.45
C GLU A 47 7.73 -14.61 56.77
N ARG A 48 7.23 -14.48 58.00
CA ARG A 48 6.31 -13.39 58.36
C ARG A 48 6.68 -12.68 59.66
N PRO A 49 6.97 -11.37 59.64
CA PRO A 49 7.15 -10.59 60.86
C PRO A 49 5.87 -10.63 61.71
N GLN A 50 6.01 -10.77 63.03
CA GLN A 50 4.86 -10.84 63.95
C GLN A 50 4.53 -9.44 64.47
N GLY A 51 3.65 -8.73 63.77
CA GLY A 51 3.27 -7.36 64.15
C GLY A 51 4.37 -6.32 63.92
N ALA A 52 5.29 -6.62 63.00
CA ALA A 52 6.35 -5.72 62.56
C ALA A 52 6.26 -5.52 61.03
N ARG A 53 6.75 -4.39 60.52
CA ARG A 53 6.66 -4.04 59.10
C ARG A 53 7.74 -4.71 58.25
N PHE A 54 8.89 -5.00 58.85
CA PHE A 54 9.99 -5.70 58.19
C PHE A 54 10.65 -6.72 59.10
N ARG A 55 11.30 -7.73 58.53
CA ARG A 55 12.22 -8.65 59.21
C ARG A 55 13.53 -8.80 58.43
N LEU A 56 14.65 -8.62 59.12
CA LEU A 56 15.99 -8.83 58.56
C LEU A 56 16.58 -10.11 59.16
N VAL A 57 16.84 -11.11 58.33
CA VAL A 57 17.44 -12.38 58.74
C VAL A 57 18.91 -12.38 58.33
N VAL A 58 19.81 -12.57 59.27
CA VAL A 58 21.27 -12.62 59.07
C VAL A 58 21.70 -14.08 59.22
N LEU A 59 21.99 -14.76 58.11
CA LEU A 59 22.34 -16.18 58.12
C LEU A 59 23.80 -16.41 58.49
N LEU A 60 24.02 -17.19 59.55
CA LEU A 60 25.34 -17.60 59.96
C LEU A 60 26.01 -18.53 58.92
N PRO A 61 27.35 -18.58 58.93
CA PRO A 61 28.12 -19.52 58.13
C PRO A 61 27.61 -20.96 58.22
N GLY A 62 27.39 -21.60 57.07
CA GLY A 62 26.92 -23.00 56.97
C GLY A 62 25.40 -23.19 56.89
N ALA A 63 24.61 -22.12 57.02
CA ALA A 63 23.17 -22.18 56.78
C ALA A 63 22.85 -22.37 55.29
N GLU A 64 21.84 -23.19 54.97
CA GLU A 64 21.33 -23.29 53.60
C GLU A 64 20.48 -22.05 53.28
N PRO A 65 20.82 -21.25 52.23
CA PRO A 65 20.06 -20.06 51.90
C PRO A 65 18.71 -20.43 51.28
N PRO A 66 17.64 -19.66 51.57
CA PRO A 66 16.36 -19.88 50.90
C PRO A 66 16.44 -19.54 49.42
N ARG A 67 15.58 -20.18 48.64
CA ARG A 67 15.26 -19.71 47.29
C ARG A 67 14.47 -18.40 47.40
N PRO A 68 14.62 -17.46 46.44
CA PRO A 68 13.86 -16.20 46.45
C PRO A 68 12.35 -16.39 46.61
N GLU A 69 11.78 -17.43 45.99
CA GLU A 69 10.36 -17.80 46.06
C GLU A 69 9.89 -18.19 47.47
N GLN A 70 10.81 -18.56 48.35
CA GLN A 70 10.53 -18.95 49.74
C GLN A 70 10.55 -17.73 50.69
N VAL A 71 11.02 -16.57 50.24
CA VAL A 71 11.09 -15.36 51.06
C VAL A 71 9.90 -14.45 50.72
N ARG A 72 9.05 -14.16 51.71
CA ARG A 72 7.89 -13.29 51.55
C ARG A 72 8.28 -11.80 51.53
N GLU A 73 7.33 -10.98 51.09
CA GLU A 73 7.41 -9.51 51.18
C GLU A 73 7.63 -9.05 52.63
N GLY A 74 8.41 -7.99 52.79
CA GLY A 74 8.80 -7.49 54.11
C GLY A 74 9.88 -8.33 54.82
N VAL A 75 10.48 -9.33 54.16
CA VAL A 75 11.61 -10.09 54.71
C VAL A 75 12.84 -10.01 53.79
N VAL A 76 14.01 -9.75 54.37
CA VAL A 76 15.29 -9.89 53.68
C VAL A 76 16.18 -10.87 54.42
N VAL A 77 16.80 -11.77 53.67
CA VAL A 77 17.79 -12.73 54.14
C VAL A 77 19.16 -12.33 53.63
N CYS A 78 20.06 -12.03 54.55
CA CYS A 78 21.44 -11.68 54.29
C CYS A 78 22.26 -12.97 54.30
N VAL A 79 22.84 -13.32 53.15
CA VAL A 79 23.64 -14.54 52.98
C VAL A 79 25.10 -14.12 52.83
N PRO A 80 26.02 -14.61 53.67
CA PRO A 80 27.43 -14.27 53.55
C PRO A 80 28.11 -15.02 52.39
N GLY A 81 29.09 -14.37 51.75
CA GLY A 81 29.70 -14.82 50.49
C GLY A 81 30.48 -16.14 50.55
N HIS A 82 30.89 -16.60 51.73
CA HIS A 82 31.55 -17.91 51.88
C HIS A 82 30.57 -19.08 51.70
N ILE A 83 29.25 -18.85 51.78
CA ILE A 83 28.23 -19.86 51.46
C ILE A 83 28.09 -20.04 49.94
N LEU A 84 28.52 -19.06 49.14
CA LEU A 84 28.42 -19.06 47.68
C LEU A 84 29.67 -19.62 46.99
N GLN A 85 30.76 -19.85 47.73
CA GLN A 85 32.00 -20.44 47.23
C GLN A 85 32.09 -21.87 47.74
N ASP A 86 31.94 -22.87 46.86
CA ASP A 86 32.04 -24.31 47.19
C ASP A 86 33.43 -24.69 47.73
N GLY A 87 33.67 -24.40 49.02
CA GLY A 87 34.88 -24.74 49.73
C GLY A 87 34.60 -24.93 51.22
N PRO A 88 35.27 -25.89 51.88
CA PRO A 88 35.12 -26.08 53.32
C PRO A 88 35.56 -24.79 54.03
N ALA A 89 34.66 -24.22 54.82
CA ALA A 89 34.92 -23.02 55.59
C ALA A 89 36.17 -23.23 56.47
N PRO A 90 37.18 -22.33 56.43
CA PRO A 90 38.25 -22.37 57.40
C PRO A 90 37.64 -22.10 58.78
N TYR A 91 37.79 -23.08 59.67
CA TYR A 91 37.55 -23.05 61.12
C TYR A 91 37.18 -21.67 61.70
N LEU A 92 35.93 -21.52 62.17
CA LEU A 92 35.51 -20.38 62.99
C LEU A 92 35.94 -20.60 64.44
N GLU A 93 37.07 -20.00 64.82
CA GLU A 93 37.35 -19.74 66.22
C GLU A 93 36.37 -18.68 66.76
N ALA A 94 35.51 -19.13 67.68
CA ALA A 94 34.98 -18.42 68.86
C ALA A 94 34.52 -16.94 68.72
N THR A 95 34.00 -16.51 67.57
CA THR A 95 33.23 -15.26 67.49
C THR A 95 31.88 -15.49 66.80
N PRO A 96 30.76 -15.47 67.54
CA PRO A 96 29.42 -15.60 66.96
C PRO A 96 28.96 -14.33 66.22
N VAL A 97 29.81 -13.31 66.12
CA VAL A 97 29.47 -12.04 65.48
C VAL A 97 29.83 -12.12 63.99
N PRO A 98 28.84 -12.00 63.09
CA PRO A 98 29.08 -12.10 61.66
C PRO A 98 29.99 -10.95 61.14
N SER A 99 30.95 -11.27 60.28
CA SER A 99 31.86 -10.28 59.68
C SER A 99 31.19 -9.52 58.53
N LEU A 100 31.10 -8.18 58.61
CA LEU A 100 30.49 -7.35 57.56
C LEU A 100 31.10 -7.58 56.17
N ALA A 101 32.41 -7.80 56.09
CA ALA A 101 33.09 -8.08 54.83
C ALA A 101 32.57 -9.35 54.15
N ALA A 102 32.20 -10.37 54.93
CA ALA A 102 31.63 -11.60 54.40
C ALA A 102 30.25 -11.35 53.77
N TYR A 103 29.43 -10.46 54.35
CA TYR A 103 28.11 -10.13 53.81
C TYR A 103 28.17 -9.11 52.67
N ALA A 104 29.14 -8.20 52.70
CA ALA A 104 29.42 -7.29 51.58
C ALA A 104 29.78 -8.06 50.30
N ALA A 105 30.47 -9.20 50.43
CA ALA A 105 30.79 -10.12 49.34
C ALA A 105 29.71 -11.21 49.09
N GLY A 106 28.60 -11.16 49.83
CA GLY A 106 27.54 -12.16 49.81
C GLY A 106 26.39 -11.85 48.87
N SER A 107 25.19 -12.31 49.23
CA SER A 107 23.95 -12.01 48.52
C SER A 107 22.84 -11.60 49.49
N LEU A 108 21.85 -10.88 48.96
CA LEU A 108 20.61 -10.56 49.65
C LEU A 108 19.49 -11.31 48.93
N VAL A 109 18.74 -12.12 49.69
CA VAL A 109 17.56 -12.82 49.18
C VAL A 109 16.33 -12.14 49.77
N ALA A 110 15.49 -11.57 48.92
CA ALA A 110 14.25 -10.91 49.34
C ALA A 110 13.12 -11.24 48.36
N GLY A 111 11.89 -11.20 48.86
CA GLY A 111 10.70 -11.32 48.04
C GLY A 111 10.49 -10.07 47.18
N GLY A 112 11.11 -10.04 45.99
CA GLY A 112 10.76 -9.08 44.93
C GLY A 112 11.32 -7.65 45.03
N ALA A 113 12.10 -7.30 46.05
CA ALA A 113 12.68 -5.96 46.18
C ALA A 113 13.99 -5.81 45.37
N GLY A 114 14.11 -4.71 44.62
CA GLY A 114 15.38 -4.24 44.07
C GLY A 114 16.26 -3.66 45.18
N LEU A 115 16.86 -4.53 46.00
CA LEU A 115 17.72 -4.11 47.08
C LEU A 115 19.06 -3.58 46.56
N PRO A 116 19.68 -2.61 47.25
CA PRO A 116 21.06 -2.22 46.97
C PRO A 116 21.99 -3.43 47.04
N SER A 117 23.11 -3.37 46.33
CA SER A 117 24.09 -4.46 46.41
C SER A 117 24.57 -4.66 47.85
N PRO A 118 24.85 -5.90 48.29
CA PRO A 118 25.33 -6.17 49.65
C PRO A 118 26.54 -5.28 50.02
N GLY A 119 27.47 -5.09 49.08
CA GLY A 119 28.63 -4.20 49.26
C GLY A 119 28.30 -2.72 49.43
N ALA A 120 27.11 -2.24 49.04
CA ALA A 120 26.61 -0.90 49.36
C ALA A 120 25.99 -0.82 50.76
N ILE A 121 25.45 -1.93 51.26
CA ILE A 121 24.76 -2.00 52.56
C ILE A 121 25.74 -2.21 53.71
N PHE A 122 26.70 -3.13 53.57
CA PHE A 122 27.57 -3.57 54.66
C PHE A 122 28.92 -2.82 54.71
N ARG A 123 28.90 -1.47 54.69
CA ARG A 123 30.12 -0.62 54.69
C ARG A 123 30.53 -0.07 56.06
N ASP A 124 29.58 0.48 56.80
CA ASP A 124 29.88 1.43 57.90
C ASP A 124 29.61 0.90 59.31
N GLY A 125 29.22 -0.38 59.45
CA GLY A 125 28.81 -0.98 60.74
C GLY A 125 27.52 -1.79 60.63
N TRP A 126 27.24 -2.65 61.61
CA TRP A 126 26.02 -3.46 61.65
C TRP A 126 24.75 -2.62 61.85
N PRO A 127 24.67 -1.69 62.81
CA PRO A 127 23.48 -0.85 62.99
C PRO A 127 23.14 -0.06 61.72
N GLU A 128 24.14 0.55 61.09
CA GLU A 128 23.99 1.36 59.87
C GLU A 128 23.62 0.49 58.66
N ALA A 129 24.19 -0.72 58.56
CA ALA A 129 23.83 -1.67 57.51
C ALA A 129 22.38 -2.16 57.66
N LEU A 130 21.96 -2.50 58.87
CA LEU A 130 20.59 -2.94 59.15
C LEU A 130 19.58 -1.81 58.97
N GLU A 131 19.94 -0.58 59.33
CA GLU A 131 19.11 0.60 59.08
C GLU A 131 18.93 0.87 57.57
N ARG A 132 20.02 0.83 56.79
CA ARG A 132 19.93 0.93 55.32
C ARG A 132 19.09 -0.19 54.71
N LEU A 133 19.22 -1.41 55.22
CA LEU A 133 18.47 -2.56 54.72
C LEU A 133 16.98 -2.44 55.05
N ALA A 134 16.66 -2.03 56.28
CA ALA A 134 15.28 -1.76 56.70
C ALA A 134 14.66 -0.63 55.87
N ALA A 135 15.38 0.47 55.67
CA ALA A 135 14.93 1.58 54.85
C ALA A 135 14.68 1.14 53.40
N ALA A 136 15.61 0.40 52.80
CA ALA A 136 15.46 -0.12 51.45
C ALA A 136 14.26 -1.08 51.32
N LEU A 137 13.99 -1.93 52.31
CA LEU A 137 12.88 -2.87 52.28
C LEU A 137 11.52 -2.16 52.42
N VAL A 138 11.41 -1.20 53.34
CA VAL A 138 10.19 -0.41 53.55
C VAL A 138 9.91 0.50 52.35
N GLU A 139 10.96 1.07 51.75
CA GLU A 139 10.84 1.85 50.52
C GLU A 139 10.38 0.97 49.35
N ALA A 140 10.93 -0.24 49.22
CA ALA A 140 10.51 -1.20 48.19
C ALA A 140 9.04 -1.64 48.36
N GLU A 141 8.59 -1.88 49.60
CA GLU A 141 7.18 -2.18 49.92
C GLU A 141 6.26 -1.02 49.52
N SER A 142 6.58 0.21 49.93
CA SER A 142 5.80 1.40 49.57
C SER A 142 5.77 1.63 48.05
N THR A 143 6.89 1.39 47.37
CA THR A 143 6.99 1.50 45.91
C THR A 143 6.12 0.44 45.24
N TRP A 144 6.05 -0.77 45.81
CA TRP A 144 5.17 -1.82 45.31
C TRP A 144 3.69 -1.47 45.50
N ASP A 145 3.30 -0.93 46.66
CA ASP A 145 1.91 -0.48 46.89
C ASP A 145 1.46 0.53 45.82
N ASP A 146 2.33 1.48 45.47
CA ASP A 146 2.08 2.45 44.40
C ASP A 146 2.05 1.79 43.01
N ALA A 147 2.91 0.78 42.77
CA ALA A 147 3.03 0.07 41.50
C ALA A 147 1.93 -0.96 41.27
N GLN A 148 1.31 -1.47 42.32
CA GLN A 148 0.40 -2.61 42.27
C GLN A 148 -0.82 -2.33 41.38
N GLY A 149 -1.42 -1.14 41.51
CA GLY A 149 -2.55 -0.73 40.67
C GLY A 149 -2.20 -0.71 39.17
N TRP A 150 -0.99 -0.27 38.84
CA TRP A 150 -0.46 -0.30 37.48
C TRP A 150 -0.21 -1.75 37.03
N ALA A 151 0.52 -2.55 37.82
CA ALA A 151 0.81 -3.95 37.49
C ALA A 151 -0.49 -4.75 37.21
N GLN A 152 -1.49 -4.59 38.06
CA GLN A 152 -2.79 -5.22 37.90
C GLN A 152 -3.54 -4.73 36.66
N ALA A 153 -3.47 -3.45 36.33
CA ALA A 153 -4.09 -2.89 35.13
C ALA A 153 -3.46 -3.46 33.84
N LEU A 154 -2.13 -3.58 33.78
CA LEU A 154 -1.42 -4.10 32.61
C LEU A 154 -1.70 -5.60 32.39
N PHE A 155 -1.64 -6.36 33.48
CA PHE A 155 -1.69 -7.83 33.47
C PHE A 155 -3.03 -8.43 33.92
N GLN A 156 -4.10 -7.64 33.99
CA GLN A 156 -5.45 -8.10 34.41
C GLN A 156 -5.44 -8.89 35.72
N GLN A 157 -4.89 -8.30 36.79
CA GLN A 157 -4.82 -8.90 38.13
C GLN A 157 -3.88 -10.12 38.26
N GLN A 158 -3.10 -10.48 37.23
CA GLN A 158 -2.18 -11.63 37.29
C GLN A 158 -0.87 -11.33 38.02
N ALA A 159 -0.48 -10.06 38.16
CA ALA A 159 0.73 -9.66 38.87
C ALA A 159 0.37 -9.22 40.30
N THR A 160 0.68 -10.08 41.26
CA THR A 160 0.44 -9.88 42.70
C THR A 160 1.71 -9.62 43.50
N THR A 161 2.87 -9.86 42.90
CA THR A 161 4.19 -9.59 43.48
C THR A 161 5.12 -8.87 42.49
N PRO A 162 6.20 -8.22 42.96
CA PRO A 162 7.20 -7.62 42.07
C PRO A 162 7.88 -8.62 41.12
N VAL A 163 8.09 -9.86 41.56
CA VAL A 163 8.72 -10.91 40.71
C VAL A 163 7.81 -11.23 39.53
N GLU A 164 6.51 -11.40 39.79
CA GLU A 164 5.50 -11.62 38.74
C GLU A 164 5.40 -10.44 37.78
N LEU A 165 5.54 -9.20 38.28
CA LEU A 165 5.61 -8.01 37.44
C LEU A 165 6.77 -8.13 36.42
N PHE A 166 8.01 -8.39 36.85
CA PHE A 166 9.15 -8.42 35.93
C PHE A 166 9.10 -9.60 34.97
N HIS A 167 8.60 -10.77 35.39
CA HIS A 167 8.29 -11.85 34.46
C HIS A 167 7.24 -11.43 33.42
N GLY A 168 6.19 -10.71 33.86
CA GLY A 168 5.18 -10.12 32.99
C GLY A 168 5.78 -9.12 32.00
N LEU A 169 6.70 -8.24 32.44
CA LEU A 169 7.38 -7.27 31.57
C LEU A 169 8.26 -7.95 30.52
N ALA A 170 8.97 -9.03 30.87
CA ALA A 170 9.72 -9.81 29.90
C ALA A 170 8.80 -10.45 28.84
N SER A 171 7.66 -11.01 29.26
CA SER A 171 6.65 -11.56 28.34
C SER A 171 6.01 -10.47 27.46
N LEU A 172 5.78 -9.28 28.03
CA LEU A 172 5.30 -8.11 27.29
C LEU A 172 6.30 -7.71 26.21
N GLN A 173 7.60 -7.65 26.54
CA GLN A 173 8.66 -7.31 25.58
C GLN A 173 8.66 -8.26 24.38
N GLN A 174 8.54 -9.57 24.65
CA GLN A 174 8.48 -10.59 23.60
C GLN A 174 7.22 -10.40 22.73
N SER A 175 6.07 -10.15 23.35
CA SER A 175 4.78 -9.97 22.67
C SER A 175 4.76 -8.71 21.79
N VAL A 176 5.32 -7.59 22.27
CA VAL A 176 5.47 -6.35 21.49
C VAL A 176 6.41 -6.56 20.31
N SER A 177 7.57 -7.18 20.54
CA SER A 177 8.56 -7.46 19.49
C SER A 177 7.99 -8.37 18.40
N ALA A 178 7.30 -9.44 18.79
CA ALA A 178 6.62 -10.34 17.86
C ALA A 178 5.53 -9.62 17.06
N SER A 179 4.74 -8.76 17.71
CA SER A 179 3.70 -7.97 17.04
C SER A 179 4.31 -6.98 16.02
N LEU A 180 5.38 -6.27 16.39
CA LEU A 180 6.10 -5.35 15.49
C LEU A 180 6.68 -6.08 14.27
N ALA A 181 7.29 -7.26 14.47
CA ALA A 181 7.82 -8.06 13.36
C ALA A 181 6.72 -8.52 12.40
N ARG A 182 5.58 -8.97 12.92
CA ARG A 182 4.43 -9.39 12.10
C ARG A 182 3.80 -8.21 11.37
N LEU A 183 3.70 -7.05 12.02
CA LEU A 183 3.23 -5.81 11.40
C LEU A 183 4.13 -5.36 10.24
N ALA A 184 5.45 -5.48 10.39
CA ALA A 184 6.41 -5.16 9.32
C ALA A 184 6.30 -6.10 8.11
N ALA A 185 5.74 -7.30 8.28
CA ALA A 185 5.50 -8.26 7.21
C ALA A 185 4.15 -8.06 6.50
N LEU A 186 3.31 -7.13 6.95
CA LEU A 186 2.02 -6.84 6.31
C LEU A 186 2.21 -6.10 4.97
N PRO A 187 1.29 -6.29 4.01
CA PRO A 187 1.29 -5.51 2.76
C PRO A 187 1.22 -4.00 3.02
N ALA A 188 1.87 -3.19 2.18
CA ALA A 188 1.91 -1.73 2.30
C ALA A 188 0.52 -1.07 2.38
N GLU A 189 -0.49 -1.69 1.76
CA GLU A 189 -1.90 -1.26 1.81
C GLU A 189 -2.50 -1.23 3.23
N MET A 190 -1.89 -1.96 4.17
CA MET A 190 -2.27 -1.98 5.58
C MET A 190 -1.44 -1.03 6.43
N GLU A 191 -0.34 -0.46 5.91
CA GLU A 191 0.56 0.42 6.67
C GLU A 191 -0.14 1.69 7.16
N GLY A 192 -1.02 2.26 6.33
CA GLY A 192 -1.86 3.40 6.71
C GLY A 192 -2.80 3.13 7.88
N LEU A 193 -3.12 1.86 8.16
CA LEU A 193 -3.99 1.44 9.27
C LEU A 193 -3.21 1.24 10.58
N LEU A 194 -1.88 1.33 10.56
CA LEU A 194 -1.00 1.13 11.72
C LEU A 194 -0.68 2.41 12.49
N GLY A 195 -1.10 3.57 11.99
CA GLY A 195 -0.77 4.88 12.56
C GLY A 195 -1.12 4.99 14.05
N GLU A 196 -2.30 4.50 14.46
CA GLU A 196 -2.76 4.56 15.85
C GLU A 196 -2.13 3.49 16.75
N LEU A 197 -1.69 2.36 16.18
CA LEU A 197 -1.13 1.23 16.94
C LEU A 197 0.34 1.47 17.30
N ARG A 198 1.08 2.20 16.46
CA ARG A 198 2.52 2.42 16.66
C ARG A 198 2.85 3.16 17.97
N PRO A 199 2.17 4.27 18.34
CA PRO A 199 2.40 4.93 19.62
C PRO A 199 2.09 4.03 20.83
N VAL A 200 1.06 3.19 20.72
CA VAL A 200 0.69 2.23 21.78
C VAL A 200 1.81 1.22 21.99
N LEU A 201 2.31 0.61 20.91
CA LEU A 201 3.41 -0.37 20.96
C LEU A 201 4.69 0.25 21.51
N GLN A 202 5.00 1.50 21.15
CA GLN A 202 6.15 2.23 21.68
C GLN A 202 6.05 2.48 23.19
N ARG A 203 4.86 2.88 23.70
CA ARG A 203 4.64 3.02 25.15
C ARG A 203 4.80 1.70 25.87
N LEU A 204 4.22 0.62 25.36
CA LEU A 204 4.32 -0.70 25.96
C LEU A 204 5.76 -1.26 25.93
N GLN A 205 6.50 -1.01 24.85
CA GLN A 205 7.93 -1.34 24.76
C GLN A 205 8.73 -0.60 25.82
N ALA A 206 8.50 0.71 25.97
CA ALA A 206 9.15 1.51 27.00
C ALA A 206 8.81 1.00 28.39
N LEU A 207 7.58 0.56 28.69
CA LEU A 207 7.28 -0.08 29.98
C LEU A 207 8.07 -1.39 30.18
N ALA A 208 8.11 -2.23 29.15
CA ALA A 208 8.76 -3.55 29.20
C ALA A 208 10.28 -3.49 29.45
N GLU A 209 10.91 -2.38 29.12
CA GLU A 209 12.35 -2.14 29.34
C GLU A 209 12.71 -1.73 30.78
N ALA A 210 11.73 -1.58 31.68
CA ALA A 210 12.00 -1.19 33.07
C ALA A 210 12.78 -2.29 33.81
N ARG A 211 13.88 -1.91 34.48
CA ARG A 211 14.77 -2.86 35.17
C ARG A 211 14.50 -3.01 36.67
N ASP A 212 13.77 -2.06 37.25
CA ASP A 212 13.43 -2.01 38.67
C ASP A 212 12.06 -1.32 38.87
N LEU A 213 11.52 -1.42 40.10
CA LEU A 213 10.17 -0.94 40.43
C LEU A 213 10.04 0.58 40.27
N ARG A 214 11.11 1.32 40.59
CA ARG A 214 11.13 2.79 40.49
C ARG A 214 11.09 3.22 39.02
N GLN A 215 11.89 2.59 38.16
CA GLN A 215 11.86 2.84 36.72
C GLN A 215 10.50 2.48 36.11
N PHE A 216 9.90 1.38 36.55
CA PHE A 216 8.56 0.99 36.11
C PHE A 216 7.53 2.07 36.45
N LEU A 217 7.44 2.49 37.72
CA LEU A 217 6.54 3.55 38.15
C LEU A 217 6.76 4.88 37.45
N GLN A 218 8.03 5.31 37.34
CA GLN A 218 8.37 6.55 36.65
C GLN A 218 7.88 6.52 35.21
N ARG A 219 8.00 5.38 34.52
CA ARG A 219 7.51 5.20 33.15
C ARG A 219 5.99 5.14 33.10
N CYS A 220 5.32 4.48 34.05
CA CYS A 220 3.85 4.51 34.16
C CYS A 220 3.33 5.95 34.23
N TRP A 221 3.84 6.77 35.16
CA TRP A 221 3.41 8.16 35.31
C TRP A 221 3.76 9.06 34.11
N ALA A 222 4.88 8.79 33.44
CA ALA A 222 5.29 9.57 32.27
C ALA A 222 4.48 9.23 31.01
N LEU A 223 4.08 7.97 30.84
CA LEU A 223 3.47 7.46 29.61
C LEU A 223 1.95 7.39 29.68
N HIS A 224 1.38 7.31 30.88
CA HIS A 224 -0.05 7.10 31.08
C HIS A 224 -0.62 8.02 32.16
N PRO A 225 -1.79 8.64 31.94
CA PRO A 225 -2.42 9.51 32.93
C PRO A 225 -2.99 8.74 34.12
N ALA A 226 -3.40 7.49 33.91
CA ALA A 226 -4.02 6.63 34.93
C ALA A 226 -3.87 5.14 34.56
N PRO A 227 -3.99 4.20 35.54
CA PRO A 227 -3.89 2.77 35.29
C PRO A 227 -4.86 2.25 34.21
N GLU A 228 -6.06 2.82 34.11
CA GLU A 228 -7.07 2.43 33.12
C GLU A 228 -6.61 2.66 31.68
N ALA A 229 -5.86 3.74 31.43
CA ALA A 229 -5.29 4.01 30.11
C ALA A 229 -4.23 2.96 29.74
N MET A 230 -3.46 2.48 30.72
CA MET A 230 -2.50 1.41 30.52
C MET A 230 -3.19 0.04 30.33
N ALA A 231 -4.29 -0.21 31.06
CA ALA A 231 -5.10 -1.40 30.83
C ALA A 231 -5.66 -1.45 29.40
N ALA A 232 -6.08 -0.31 28.86
CA ALA A 232 -6.54 -0.19 27.48
C ALA A 232 -5.42 -0.50 26.46
N ASP A 233 -4.21 0.01 26.67
CA ASP A 233 -3.04 -0.31 25.83
C ASP A 233 -2.73 -1.82 25.88
N GLY A 234 -2.73 -2.43 27.07
CA GLY A 234 -2.52 -3.87 27.24
C GLY A 234 -3.62 -4.72 26.59
N ALA A 235 -4.88 -4.28 26.66
CA ALA A 235 -6.00 -4.95 25.98
C ALA A 235 -5.86 -4.88 24.46
N LEU A 236 -5.45 -3.72 23.94
CA LEU A 236 -5.20 -3.50 22.52
C LEU A 236 -4.06 -4.38 22.01
N LEU A 237 -2.96 -4.54 22.75
CA LEU A 237 -1.89 -5.48 22.36
C LEU A 237 -2.37 -6.93 22.26
N ARG A 238 -3.18 -7.38 23.24
CA ARG A 238 -3.75 -8.74 23.20
C ARG A 238 -4.69 -8.94 22.01
N GLY A 239 -5.56 -7.96 21.76
CA GLY A 239 -6.46 -7.99 20.61
C GLY A 239 -5.72 -7.91 19.27
N LEU A 240 -4.64 -7.13 19.19
CA LEU A 240 -3.72 -7.10 18.05
C LEU A 240 -3.12 -8.48 17.79
N GLY A 241 -2.64 -9.17 18.82
CA GLY A 241 -2.10 -10.52 18.69
C GLY A 241 -3.10 -11.51 18.07
N GLN A 242 -4.36 -11.48 18.51
CA GLN A 242 -5.43 -12.31 17.95
C GLN A 242 -5.76 -11.95 16.49
N MET A 243 -5.84 -10.65 16.20
CA MET A 243 -6.15 -10.17 14.85
C MET A 243 -5.02 -10.49 13.86
N LEU A 244 -3.76 -10.45 14.30
CA LEU A 244 -2.60 -10.76 13.45
C LEU A 244 -2.59 -12.22 12.93
N GLU A 245 -3.26 -13.15 13.60
CA GLU A 245 -3.48 -14.50 13.06
C GLU A 245 -4.38 -14.49 11.82
N ALA A 246 -5.36 -13.60 11.77
CA ALA A 246 -6.28 -13.43 10.65
C ALA A 246 -5.82 -12.40 9.62
N ALA A 247 -4.67 -11.75 9.83
CA ALA A 247 -4.22 -10.64 9.00
C ALA A 247 -4.12 -10.95 7.49
N PRO A 248 -3.66 -12.13 7.04
CA PRO A 248 -3.66 -12.46 5.60
C PRO A 248 -5.07 -12.49 4.99
N GLU A 249 -6.05 -12.99 5.74
CA GLU A 249 -7.44 -13.07 5.30
C GLU A 249 -8.09 -11.67 5.28
N ILE A 250 -7.82 -10.85 6.29
CA ILE A 250 -8.24 -9.45 6.37
C ILE A 250 -7.66 -8.65 5.19
N ALA A 251 -6.37 -8.83 4.89
CA ALA A 251 -5.69 -8.19 3.77
C ALA A 251 -6.33 -8.58 2.43
N ALA A 252 -6.60 -9.88 2.23
CA ALA A 252 -7.26 -10.38 1.03
C ALA A 252 -8.69 -9.81 0.87
N ALA A 253 -9.47 -9.75 1.96
CA ALA A 253 -10.80 -9.16 1.95
C ALA A 253 -10.76 -7.68 1.56
N ARG A 254 -9.85 -6.90 2.16
CA ARG A 254 -9.67 -5.47 1.87
C ARG A 254 -9.23 -5.25 0.41
N ALA A 255 -8.25 -6.01 -0.08
CA ALA A 255 -7.77 -5.91 -1.46
C ALA A 255 -8.89 -6.25 -2.46
N PHE A 256 -9.68 -7.30 -2.19
CA PHE A 256 -10.84 -7.65 -3.00
C PHE A 256 -11.86 -6.51 -3.04
N LEU A 257 -12.26 -5.98 -1.88
CA LEU A 257 -13.24 -4.90 -1.77
C LEU A 257 -12.74 -3.61 -2.43
N ALA A 258 -11.46 -3.27 -2.28
CA ALA A 258 -10.86 -2.12 -2.93
C ALA A 258 -10.92 -2.25 -4.47
N ALA A 259 -10.60 -3.43 -5.00
CA ALA A 259 -10.61 -3.71 -6.44
C ALA A 259 -12.02 -3.90 -7.03
N ALA A 260 -13.01 -4.26 -6.20
CA ALA A 260 -14.42 -4.47 -6.56
C ALA A 260 -15.13 -3.12 -6.77
N GLU A 261 -14.84 -2.48 -7.89
CA GLU A 261 -15.57 -1.30 -8.34
C GLU A 261 -17.00 -1.68 -8.72
N VAL A 262 -17.98 -1.05 -8.07
CA VAL A 262 -19.42 -1.23 -8.33
C VAL A 262 -19.94 0.07 -8.94
N GLY A 263 -20.77 -0.03 -9.98
CA GLY A 263 -21.39 1.13 -10.61
C GLY A 263 -22.59 1.65 -9.80
N PRO A 264 -23.09 2.86 -10.10
CA PRO A 264 -24.27 3.42 -9.41
C PRO A 264 -25.54 2.59 -9.60
N ASP A 265 -25.58 1.72 -10.62
CA ASP A 265 -26.73 0.88 -10.93
C ASP A 265 -26.97 -0.23 -9.87
N ASP A 266 -25.96 -0.55 -9.03
CA ASP A 266 -26.02 -1.58 -7.99
C ASP A 266 -25.81 -0.96 -6.58
N GLU A 267 -26.73 -0.08 -6.16
CA GLU A 267 -26.64 0.69 -4.91
C GLU A 267 -26.44 -0.18 -3.65
N ASP A 268 -27.15 -1.30 -3.54
CA ASP A 268 -27.00 -2.22 -2.40
C ASP A 268 -25.58 -2.77 -2.26
N LEU A 269 -24.96 -3.16 -3.39
CA LEU A 269 -23.58 -3.66 -3.39
C LEU A 269 -22.58 -2.55 -3.07
N LEU A 270 -22.85 -1.32 -3.51
CA LEU A 270 -22.04 -0.16 -3.14
C LEU A 270 -22.07 0.10 -1.63
N ILE A 271 -23.27 0.10 -1.03
CA ILE A 271 -23.46 0.31 0.41
C ILE A 271 -22.77 -0.80 1.21
N ASP A 272 -22.97 -2.06 0.84
CA ASP A 272 -22.35 -3.21 1.50
C ASP A 272 -20.81 -3.10 1.44
N ARG A 273 -20.26 -2.79 0.27
CA ARG A 273 -18.82 -2.63 0.07
C ARG A 273 -18.24 -1.54 0.97
N GLN A 274 -18.87 -0.36 0.99
CA GLN A 274 -18.44 0.78 1.78
C GLN A 274 -18.48 0.45 3.27
N THR A 275 -19.60 -0.12 3.73
CA THR A 275 -19.81 -0.51 5.13
C THR A 275 -18.74 -1.50 5.59
N ILE A 276 -18.45 -2.52 4.80
CA ILE A 276 -17.43 -3.51 5.16
C ILE A 276 -16.03 -2.87 5.18
N LEU A 277 -15.68 -2.05 4.18
CA LEU A 277 -14.38 -1.38 4.12
C LEU A 277 -14.10 -0.46 5.31
N GLU A 278 -15.10 0.28 5.77
CA GLU A 278 -15.00 1.17 6.93
C GLU A 278 -14.76 0.39 8.23
N GLN A 279 -15.39 -0.78 8.37
CA GLN A 279 -15.24 -1.64 9.54
C GLN A 279 -13.94 -2.48 9.52
N LEU A 280 -13.32 -2.68 8.35
CA LEU A 280 -12.03 -3.37 8.18
C LEU A 280 -10.82 -2.49 8.52
N SER A 281 -10.89 -1.69 9.59
CA SER A 281 -9.75 -0.95 10.10
C SER A 281 -9.03 -1.74 11.21
N LEU A 282 -7.70 -1.76 11.16
CA LEU A 282 -6.90 -2.49 12.14
C LEU A 282 -7.10 -2.01 13.59
N PRO A 283 -7.24 -0.71 13.88
CA PRO A 283 -7.50 -0.24 15.24
C PRO A 283 -8.84 -0.74 15.79
N VAL A 284 -9.89 -0.77 14.95
CA VAL A 284 -11.21 -1.29 15.36
C VAL A 284 -11.13 -2.79 15.63
N LEU A 285 -10.50 -3.56 14.74
CA LEU A 285 -10.34 -5.00 14.92
C LEU A 285 -9.45 -5.35 16.14
N ALA A 286 -8.41 -4.57 16.42
CA ALA A 286 -7.57 -4.79 17.60
C ALA A 286 -8.33 -4.50 18.91
N ARG A 287 -9.26 -3.53 18.92
CA ARG A 287 -10.13 -3.25 20.08
C ARG A 287 -11.25 -4.28 20.22
N THR A 288 -11.69 -4.86 19.11
CA THR A 288 -12.85 -5.75 19.06
C THR A 288 -12.56 -6.99 18.20
N PRO A 289 -11.71 -7.94 18.66
CA PRO A 289 -11.23 -9.04 17.82
C PRO A 289 -12.34 -9.97 17.30
N TYR A 290 -13.42 -10.13 18.08
CA TYR A 290 -14.56 -10.95 17.70
C TYR A 290 -15.35 -10.39 16.51
N LEU A 291 -15.21 -9.09 16.20
CA LEU A 291 -15.87 -8.45 15.06
C LEU A 291 -15.43 -9.08 13.73
N TRP A 292 -14.21 -9.62 13.66
CA TRP A 292 -13.70 -10.25 12.45
C TRP A 292 -14.58 -11.42 11.98
N ALA A 293 -15.09 -12.24 12.89
CA ALA A 293 -15.94 -13.38 12.51
C ALA A 293 -17.21 -12.93 11.77
N SER A 294 -17.84 -11.86 12.25
CA SER A 294 -19.02 -11.25 11.62
C SER A 294 -18.68 -10.58 10.29
N LEU A 295 -17.60 -9.80 10.23
CA LEU A 295 -17.16 -9.15 8.99
C LEU A 295 -16.75 -10.16 7.91
N ARG A 296 -16.12 -11.27 8.30
CA ARG A 296 -15.79 -12.36 7.38
C ARG A 296 -17.04 -12.98 6.75
N ALA A 297 -18.11 -13.16 7.53
CA ALA A 297 -19.38 -13.64 7.01
C ALA A 297 -20.02 -12.64 6.05
N LEU A 298 -20.05 -11.34 6.41
CA LEU A 298 -20.55 -10.27 5.55
C LEU A 298 -19.75 -10.16 4.24
N TRP A 299 -18.42 -10.24 4.32
CA TRP A 299 -17.55 -10.28 3.15
C TRP A 299 -17.83 -11.49 2.26
N GLY A 300 -18.06 -12.68 2.85
CA GLY A 300 -18.44 -13.88 2.09
C GLY A 300 -19.76 -13.71 1.33
N LEU A 301 -20.77 -13.12 1.98
CA LEU A 301 -22.06 -12.79 1.35
C LEU A 301 -21.90 -11.76 0.22
N PHE A 302 -21.17 -10.68 0.49
CA PHE A 302 -20.85 -9.66 -0.52
C PHE A 302 -20.16 -10.29 -1.73
N ARG A 303 -19.11 -11.09 -1.51
CA ARG A 303 -18.34 -11.74 -2.58
C ARG A 303 -19.21 -12.65 -3.43
N SER A 304 -20.11 -13.41 -2.82
CA SER A 304 -21.05 -14.27 -3.53
C SER A 304 -22.00 -13.46 -4.42
N ARG A 305 -22.62 -12.40 -3.88
CA ARG A 305 -23.51 -11.51 -4.64
C ARG A 305 -22.78 -10.80 -5.77
N TYR A 306 -21.60 -10.24 -5.48
CA TYR A 306 -20.75 -9.57 -6.46
C TYR A 306 -20.38 -10.51 -7.62
N GLN A 307 -20.02 -11.76 -7.35
CA GLN A 307 -19.67 -12.74 -8.39
C GLN A 307 -20.82 -13.02 -9.35
N VAL A 308 -22.05 -13.09 -8.86
CA VAL A 308 -23.25 -13.31 -9.69
C VAL A 308 -23.48 -12.11 -10.62
N VAL A 309 -23.50 -10.90 -10.06
CA VAL A 309 -23.70 -9.65 -10.85
C VAL A 309 -22.56 -9.48 -11.86
N TYR A 310 -21.32 -9.73 -11.43
CA TYR A 310 -20.15 -9.69 -12.29
C TYR A 310 -20.23 -10.68 -13.46
N ALA A 311 -20.65 -11.93 -13.23
CA ALA A 311 -20.77 -12.92 -14.29
C ALA A 311 -21.80 -12.49 -15.35
N LEU A 312 -22.94 -11.92 -14.93
CA LEU A 312 -23.96 -11.39 -15.83
C LEU A 312 -23.44 -10.20 -16.64
N ARG A 313 -22.83 -9.22 -15.97
CA ARG A 313 -22.23 -8.05 -16.62
C ARG A 313 -21.12 -8.46 -17.60
N HIS A 314 -20.29 -9.41 -17.22
CA HIS A 314 -19.23 -9.93 -18.07
C HIS A 314 -19.80 -10.54 -19.36
N ARG A 315 -20.80 -11.42 -19.25
CA ARG A 315 -21.45 -12.02 -20.43
C ARG A 315 -22.08 -10.97 -21.34
N ALA A 316 -22.85 -10.04 -20.77
CA ALA A 316 -23.46 -8.95 -21.54
C ALA A 316 -22.41 -8.08 -22.26
N CYS A 317 -21.30 -7.77 -21.59
CA CYS A 317 -20.20 -7.03 -22.20
C CYS A 317 -19.52 -7.82 -23.33
N GLN A 318 -19.36 -9.15 -23.20
CA GLN A 318 -18.79 -9.99 -24.25
C GLN A 318 -19.71 -10.10 -25.47
N GLU A 319 -21.01 -10.24 -25.27
CA GLU A 319 -21.99 -10.24 -26.35
C GLU A 319 -21.95 -8.93 -27.14
N GLU A 320 -21.93 -7.79 -26.44
CA GLU A 320 -21.82 -6.49 -27.08
C GLU A 320 -20.47 -6.32 -27.80
N ARG A 321 -19.35 -6.74 -27.19
CA ARG A 321 -18.03 -6.73 -27.86
C ARG A 321 -18.02 -7.54 -29.15
N ARG A 322 -18.61 -8.74 -29.17
CA ARG A 322 -18.73 -9.57 -30.38
C ARG A 322 -19.54 -8.86 -31.47
N ARG A 323 -20.64 -8.20 -31.09
CA ARG A 323 -21.46 -7.41 -32.01
C ARG A 323 -20.68 -6.23 -32.60
N LEU A 324 -19.99 -5.46 -31.75
CA LEU A 324 -19.18 -4.32 -32.19
C LEU A 324 -17.98 -4.76 -33.02
N GLU A 325 -17.35 -5.90 -32.69
CA GLU A 325 -16.27 -6.47 -33.49
C GLU A 325 -16.74 -6.83 -34.91
N ALA A 326 -17.93 -7.43 -35.05
CA ALA A 326 -18.52 -7.70 -36.36
C ALA A 326 -18.73 -6.41 -37.17
N LEU A 327 -19.30 -5.38 -36.55
CA LEU A 327 -19.46 -4.06 -37.19
C LEU A 327 -18.10 -3.42 -37.53
N ALA A 328 -17.10 -3.54 -36.67
CA ALA A 328 -15.75 -3.04 -36.91
C ALA A 328 -15.08 -3.74 -38.10
N ARG A 329 -15.29 -5.06 -38.26
CA ARG A 329 -14.81 -5.83 -39.42
C ARG A 329 -15.43 -5.33 -40.71
N GLU A 330 -16.73 -5.02 -40.72
CA GLU A 330 -17.42 -4.43 -41.88
C GLU A 330 -16.83 -3.04 -42.23
N GLY A 331 -16.59 -2.20 -41.23
CA GLY A 331 -15.98 -0.87 -41.40
C GLY A 331 -14.52 -0.89 -41.89
N LEU A 332 -13.86 -2.05 -41.90
CA LEU A 332 -12.45 -2.16 -42.30
C LEU A 332 -12.25 -1.88 -43.79
N ALA A 333 -13.23 -2.24 -44.63
CA ALA A 333 -13.24 -1.85 -46.04
C ALA A 333 -13.37 -0.32 -46.20
N GLN A 334 -14.24 0.31 -45.40
CA GLN A 334 -14.46 1.76 -45.41
C GLN A 334 -13.20 2.53 -44.96
N ALA A 335 -12.52 2.06 -43.91
CA ALA A 335 -11.25 2.64 -43.46
C ALA A 335 -10.15 2.55 -44.55
N ARG A 336 -10.02 1.39 -45.21
CA ARG A 336 -9.09 1.22 -46.34
C ARG A 336 -9.43 2.14 -47.52
N ALA A 337 -10.71 2.27 -47.84
CA ALA A 337 -11.19 3.17 -48.89
C ALA A 337 -10.87 4.63 -48.57
N LEU A 338 -11.06 5.07 -47.33
CA LEU A 338 -10.68 6.41 -46.89
C LEU A 338 -9.17 6.63 -47.01
N THR A 339 -8.34 5.69 -46.58
CA THR A 339 -6.88 5.76 -46.75
C THR A 339 -6.50 5.94 -48.21
N ARG A 340 -7.10 5.17 -49.12
CA ARG A 340 -6.87 5.24 -50.56
C ARG A 340 -7.28 6.58 -51.15
N LEU A 341 -8.49 7.06 -50.83
CA LEU A 341 -8.98 8.37 -51.29
C LEU A 341 -8.11 9.53 -50.79
N ASN A 342 -7.63 9.44 -49.55
CA ASN A 342 -6.71 10.43 -48.97
C ASN A 342 -5.34 10.47 -49.69
N THR A 343 -4.99 9.51 -50.55
CA THR A 343 -3.78 9.57 -51.38
C THR A 343 -3.94 10.40 -52.65
N ILE A 344 -5.18 10.79 -53.01
CA ILE A 344 -5.49 11.54 -54.23
C ILE A 344 -5.40 13.03 -53.90
N SER A 345 -4.24 13.63 -54.21
CA SER A 345 -3.96 15.04 -53.90
C SER A 345 -4.95 16.01 -54.57
N GLU A 346 -5.53 15.58 -55.68
CA GLU A 346 -6.51 16.31 -56.48
C GLU A 346 -7.84 16.45 -55.75
N LEU A 347 -8.17 15.60 -54.78
CA LEU A 347 -9.38 15.75 -53.96
C LEU A 347 -9.24 16.81 -52.85
N GLY A 348 -8.03 17.35 -52.64
CA GLY A 348 -7.71 18.29 -51.58
C GLY A 348 -6.94 17.64 -50.42
N PRO A 349 -6.81 18.32 -49.26
CA PRO A 349 -6.07 17.78 -48.13
C PRO A 349 -6.76 16.51 -47.58
N PRO A 350 -5.98 15.54 -47.06
CA PRO A 350 -6.52 14.34 -46.43
C PRO A 350 -7.58 14.66 -45.37
N VAL A 351 -8.72 13.98 -45.43
CA VAL A 351 -9.77 14.11 -44.42
C VAL A 351 -9.52 13.02 -43.39
N ASP A 352 -9.21 13.46 -42.16
CA ASP A 352 -9.09 12.60 -40.99
C ASP A 352 -8.24 11.33 -41.23
N PRO A 353 -6.94 11.46 -41.56
CA PRO A 353 -6.09 10.29 -41.81
C PRO A 353 -5.93 9.40 -40.56
N GLU A 354 -6.09 9.99 -39.36
CA GLU A 354 -5.95 9.29 -38.09
C GLU A 354 -7.05 8.25 -37.85
N ILE A 355 -8.31 8.53 -38.20
CA ILE A 355 -9.40 7.56 -37.94
C ILE A 355 -9.21 6.27 -38.75
N ALA A 356 -8.75 6.38 -40.00
CA ALA A 356 -8.47 5.22 -40.84
C ALA A 356 -7.29 4.40 -40.31
N ALA A 357 -6.22 5.08 -39.86
CA ALA A 357 -5.04 4.42 -39.27
C ALA A 357 -5.35 3.77 -37.91
N ARG A 358 -6.27 4.33 -37.12
CA ARG A 358 -6.68 3.81 -35.81
C ARG A 358 -7.59 2.58 -35.90
N TRP A 359 -8.25 2.35 -37.04
CA TRP A 359 -9.28 1.31 -37.18
C TRP A 359 -8.80 -0.13 -36.84
N PRO A 360 -7.61 -0.59 -37.27
CA PRO A 360 -7.10 -1.90 -36.87
C PRO A 360 -6.93 -2.03 -35.34
N PHE A 361 -6.51 -0.96 -34.66
CA PHE A 361 -6.38 -0.96 -33.19
C PHE A 361 -7.74 -1.02 -32.49
N ILE A 362 -8.77 -0.36 -33.04
CA ILE A 362 -10.15 -0.48 -32.54
C ILE A 362 -10.58 -1.95 -32.60
N LEU A 363 -10.32 -2.62 -33.71
CA LEU A 363 -10.67 -4.03 -33.88
C LEU A 363 -9.97 -4.93 -32.87
N THR A 364 -8.67 -4.73 -32.64
CA THR A 364 -7.93 -5.47 -31.61
C THR A 364 -8.47 -5.20 -30.21
N SER A 365 -8.87 -3.97 -29.90
CA SER A 365 -9.43 -3.62 -28.58
C SER A 365 -10.81 -4.24 -28.29
N LEU A 366 -11.56 -4.59 -29.34
CA LEU A 366 -12.88 -5.22 -29.27
C LEU A 366 -12.81 -6.75 -29.19
N ALA A 367 -11.63 -7.35 -29.25
CA ALA A 367 -11.47 -8.80 -29.16
C ALA A 367 -12.19 -9.36 -27.91
N PRO A 368 -13.02 -10.41 -28.07
CA PRO A 368 -13.77 -10.96 -26.95
C PRO A 368 -12.83 -11.69 -25.98
N CYS A 369 -13.19 -11.63 -24.70
CA CYS A 369 -12.56 -12.43 -23.64
C CYS A 369 -12.88 -13.91 -23.83
N SER A 370 -11.92 -14.80 -23.55
CA SER A 370 -12.09 -16.26 -23.69
C SER A 370 -12.62 -16.94 -22.43
N ALA A 371 -12.68 -16.25 -21.29
CA ALA A 371 -13.21 -16.79 -20.04
C ALA A 371 -14.76 -16.72 -19.98
N ASP A 372 -15.45 -17.86 -19.79
CA ASP A 372 -16.90 -17.91 -19.59
C ASP A 372 -17.35 -19.02 -18.60
N PRO A 373 -17.94 -18.66 -17.44
CA PRO A 373 -17.76 -17.40 -16.73
C PRO A 373 -16.35 -17.35 -16.13
N PRO A 374 -15.72 -16.15 -16.01
CA PRO A 374 -14.40 -16.07 -15.40
C PRO A 374 -14.49 -16.43 -13.91
N PRO A 375 -13.75 -17.44 -13.42
CA PRO A 375 -13.59 -17.61 -12.00
C PRO A 375 -12.81 -16.40 -11.48
N LEU A 376 -13.47 -15.55 -10.69
CA LEU A 376 -12.84 -14.36 -10.11
C LEU A 376 -11.70 -14.71 -9.14
N GLY A 377 -11.52 -15.98 -8.77
CA GLY A 377 -10.42 -16.43 -7.93
C GLY A 377 -10.34 -15.59 -6.66
N ALA A 378 -9.15 -15.11 -6.31
CA ALA A 378 -8.93 -14.19 -5.19
C ALA A 378 -9.16 -12.70 -5.54
N GLY A 379 -9.36 -12.34 -6.82
CA GLY A 379 -9.51 -10.96 -7.28
C GLY A 379 -10.94 -10.56 -7.58
N ALA A 380 -11.18 -9.27 -7.82
CA ALA A 380 -12.51 -8.72 -8.14
C ALA A 380 -12.74 -8.46 -9.64
N ARG A 381 -11.74 -8.77 -10.49
CA ARG A 381 -11.77 -8.53 -11.95
C ARG A 381 -11.30 -9.76 -12.70
N CYS A 382 -11.71 -9.89 -13.95
CA CYS A 382 -11.21 -10.93 -14.84
C CYS A 382 -9.73 -10.69 -15.15
N SER A 383 -8.90 -11.71 -14.97
CA SER A 383 -7.46 -11.65 -15.26
C SER A 383 -7.12 -11.49 -16.76
N GLN A 384 -8.05 -11.80 -17.66
CA GLN A 384 -7.86 -11.69 -19.10
C GLN A 384 -8.28 -10.32 -19.65
N CYS A 385 -9.48 -9.85 -19.31
CA CYS A 385 -10.04 -8.62 -19.89
C CYS A 385 -10.06 -7.42 -18.94
N GLY A 386 -9.79 -7.62 -17.65
CA GLY A 386 -9.73 -6.54 -16.66
C GLY A 386 -11.07 -5.82 -16.39
N LEU A 387 -12.19 -6.33 -16.90
CA LEU A 387 -13.51 -5.71 -16.77
C LEU A 387 -13.86 -5.45 -15.30
N SER A 388 -14.44 -4.29 -15.04
CA SER A 388 -14.99 -3.87 -13.74
C SER A 388 -16.51 -3.63 -13.89
N LEU A 389 -17.30 -3.78 -12.81
CA LEU A 389 -18.75 -3.51 -12.88
C LEU A 389 -19.03 -2.04 -13.19
N ALA A 390 -18.17 -1.13 -12.72
CA ALA A 390 -18.29 0.31 -13.00
C ALA A 390 -17.84 0.70 -14.42
N SER A 391 -17.29 -0.23 -15.20
CA SER A 391 -16.81 0.07 -16.56
C SER A 391 -17.98 0.42 -17.49
N PRO A 392 -17.92 1.53 -18.23
CA PRO A 392 -18.95 1.88 -19.20
C PRO A 392 -18.98 0.86 -20.35
N PRO A 393 -20.13 0.68 -21.02
CA PRO A 393 -20.20 -0.18 -22.19
C PRO A 393 -19.32 0.38 -23.33
N PRO A 394 -18.64 -0.48 -24.10
CA PRO A 394 -17.75 -0.04 -25.19
C PRO A 394 -18.51 0.57 -26.38
N SER A 395 -19.84 0.48 -26.40
CA SER A 395 -20.71 0.90 -27.51
C SER A 395 -20.63 2.40 -27.81
N ARG A 396 -20.51 3.24 -26.79
CA ARG A 396 -20.46 4.70 -26.98
C ARG A 396 -19.20 5.14 -27.71
N GLU A 397 -18.03 4.72 -27.22
CA GLU A 397 -16.75 5.07 -27.86
C GLU A 397 -16.70 4.53 -29.29
N PHE A 398 -17.14 3.29 -29.51
CA PHE A 398 -17.22 2.73 -30.86
C PHE A 398 -18.13 3.53 -31.79
N ALA A 399 -19.34 3.91 -31.34
CA ALA A 399 -20.29 4.65 -32.15
C ALA A 399 -19.72 6.01 -32.61
N GLU A 400 -19.04 6.73 -31.72
CA GLU A 400 -18.38 8.00 -32.04
C GLU A 400 -17.27 7.82 -33.10
N GLN A 401 -16.44 6.78 -32.97
CA GLN A 401 -15.40 6.47 -33.97
C GLN A 401 -16.00 6.04 -35.31
N HIS A 402 -17.05 5.21 -35.29
CA HIS A 402 -17.73 4.74 -36.49
C HIS A 402 -18.41 5.88 -37.25
N GLU A 403 -19.08 6.80 -36.55
CA GLU A 403 -19.66 8.00 -37.16
C GLU A 403 -18.59 8.93 -37.75
N ARG A 404 -17.46 9.09 -37.04
CA ARG A 404 -16.31 9.87 -37.51
C ARG A 404 -15.74 9.31 -38.83
N LEU A 405 -15.55 7.98 -38.92
CA LEU A 405 -15.14 7.31 -40.15
C LEU A 405 -16.15 7.53 -41.28
N ALA A 406 -17.44 7.32 -41.01
CA ALA A 406 -18.49 7.45 -42.01
C ALA A 406 -18.59 8.90 -42.54
N ARG A 407 -18.40 9.90 -41.68
CA ARG A 407 -18.37 11.31 -42.06
C ARG A 407 -17.17 11.63 -42.94
N ALA A 408 -15.98 11.19 -42.56
CA ALA A 408 -14.76 11.41 -43.35
C ALA A 408 -14.86 10.79 -44.75
N LEU A 409 -15.43 9.58 -44.84
CA LEU A 409 -15.66 8.91 -46.12
C LEU A 409 -16.70 9.62 -46.98
N ARG A 410 -17.82 10.08 -46.40
CA ARG A 410 -18.82 10.90 -47.11
C ARG A 410 -18.22 12.18 -47.67
N GLU A 411 -17.39 12.86 -46.90
CA GLU A 411 -16.74 14.10 -47.34
C GLU A 411 -15.82 13.85 -48.54
N GLN A 412 -14.98 12.80 -48.50
CA GLN A 412 -14.14 12.45 -49.64
C GLN A 412 -14.95 12.00 -50.86
N GLN A 413 -16.05 11.26 -50.66
CA GLN A 413 -16.95 10.89 -51.75
C GLN A 413 -17.61 12.11 -52.41
N GLN A 414 -18.01 13.12 -51.64
CA GLN A 414 -18.57 14.37 -52.16
C GLN A 414 -17.52 15.18 -52.94
N ARG A 415 -16.29 15.25 -52.43
CA ARG A 415 -15.17 15.91 -53.14
C ARG A 415 -14.89 15.21 -54.47
N LEU A 416 -14.87 13.87 -54.47
CA LEU A 416 -14.69 13.07 -55.67
C LEU A 416 -15.84 13.26 -56.66
N SER A 417 -17.10 13.16 -56.22
CA SER A 417 -18.27 13.31 -57.10
C SER A 417 -18.32 14.69 -57.75
N ALA A 418 -18.09 15.75 -56.97
CA ALA A 418 -18.07 17.13 -57.48
C ALA A 418 -16.95 17.36 -58.52
N ARG A 419 -15.85 16.61 -58.44
CA ARG A 419 -14.74 16.71 -59.38
C ARG A 419 -14.97 15.88 -60.64
N VAL A 420 -15.44 14.66 -60.49
CA VAL A 420 -15.80 13.78 -61.62
C VAL A 420 -16.95 14.35 -62.45
N ILE A 421 -17.99 14.94 -61.83
CA ILE A 421 -19.09 15.59 -62.55
C ILE A 421 -18.59 16.79 -63.38
N ARG A 422 -17.70 17.63 -62.81
CA ARG A 422 -17.10 18.75 -63.55
C ARG A 422 -16.30 18.27 -64.76
N GLN A 423 -15.63 17.13 -64.64
CA GLN A 423 -14.85 16.55 -65.72
C GLN A 423 -15.70 15.88 -66.81
N LEU A 424 -16.77 15.17 -66.45
CA LEU A 424 -17.73 14.61 -67.41
C LEU A 424 -18.43 15.69 -68.24
N LEU A 425 -18.68 16.87 -67.66
CA LEU A 425 -19.20 18.01 -68.40
C LEU A 425 -18.17 18.61 -69.39
N ALA A 426 -16.88 18.27 -69.23
CA ALA A 426 -15.78 18.78 -70.06
C ALA A 426 -15.29 17.79 -71.14
N GLN A 427 -15.60 16.48 -71.04
CA GLN A 427 -15.14 15.45 -72.00
C GLN A 427 -16.20 14.38 -72.28
N THR A 428 -16.38 14.01 -73.55
CA THR A 428 -17.24 12.93 -74.04
C THR A 428 -16.66 11.57 -73.60
N GLY A 429 -17.36 10.88 -72.71
CA GLY A 429 -16.86 9.76 -71.90
C GLY A 429 -16.90 8.35 -72.51
N GLY A 430 -16.33 7.39 -71.77
CA GLY A 430 -16.35 5.94 -72.04
C GLY A 430 -17.12 5.13 -70.97
N GLU A 431 -17.54 3.92 -71.31
CA GLU A 431 -18.50 3.09 -70.53
C GLU A 431 -18.08 2.73 -69.09
N GLU A 432 -16.78 2.63 -68.79
CA GLU A 432 -16.29 2.32 -67.44
C GLU A 432 -16.47 3.48 -66.45
N VAL A 433 -16.36 4.72 -66.94
CA VAL A 433 -16.58 5.95 -66.16
C VAL A 433 -18.06 6.04 -65.78
N ASP A 434 -18.96 5.73 -66.71
CA ASP A 434 -20.42 5.74 -66.45
C ASP A 434 -20.83 4.73 -65.38
N ARG A 435 -20.20 3.53 -65.35
CA ARG A 435 -20.48 2.53 -64.32
C ARG A 435 -20.00 2.99 -62.94
N PHE A 436 -18.80 3.57 -62.86
CA PHE A 436 -18.26 4.10 -61.60
C PHE A 436 -19.02 5.34 -61.10
N VAL A 437 -19.42 6.23 -62.01
CA VAL A 437 -20.21 7.43 -61.71
C VAL A 437 -21.59 7.05 -61.16
N LYS A 438 -22.24 6.02 -61.73
CA LYS A 438 -23.48 5.47 -61.16
C LYS A 438 -23.30 4.97 -59.72
N VAL A 439 -22.15 4.35 -59.41
CA VAL A 439 -21.83 3.90 -58.04
C VAL A 439 -21.60 5.08 -57.11
N ILE A 440 -20.85 6.11 -57.52
CA ILE A 440 -20.63 7.33 -56.72
C ILE A 440 -21.95 8.10 -56.49
N GLN A 441 -22.79 8.22 -57.51
CA GLN A 441 -24.09 8.91 -57.45
C GLN A 441 -25.10 8.19 -56.56
N SER A 442 -24.95 6.87 -56.36
CA SER A 442 -25.84 6.09 -55.49
C SER A 442 -25.76 6.48 -53.99
N SER A 443 -24.81 7.35 -53.60
CA SER A 443 -24.62 7.85 -52.22
C SER A 443 -24.42 6.77 -51.15
N ARG A 444 -24.11 5.52 -51.55
CA ARG A 444 -23.86 4.40 -50.64
C ARG A 444 -22.35 4.24 -50.42
N LEU A 445 -21.95 4.12 -49.15
CA LEU A 445 -20.53 4.01 -48.76
C LEU A 445 -19.97 2.60 -48.99
N ASP A 446 -20.77 1.55 -48.77
CA ASP A 446 -20.30 0.17 -48.84
C ASP A 446 -19.93 -0.27 -50.26
N PRO A 447 -20.73 0.01 -51.31
CA PRO A 447 -20.35 -0.34 -52.69
C PRO A 447 -19.08 0.38 -53.15
N LEU A 448 -18.89 1.64 -52.73
CA LEU A 448 -17.69 2.41 -53.05
C LEU A 448 -16.45 1.76 -52.42
N ALA A 449 -16.53 1.39 -51.14
CA ALA A 449 -15.42 0.78 -50.43
C ALA A 449 -14.99 -0.59 -51.00
N GLN A 450 -15.92 -1.32 -51.61
CA GLN A 450 -15.64 -2.61 -52.26
C GLN A 450 -14.99 -2.48 -53.63
N VAL A 451 -15.29 -1.43 -54.38
CA VAL A 451 -14.81 -1.22 -55.76
C VAL A 451 -13.49 -0.44 -55.80
N LEU A 452 -13.20 0.35 -54.77
CA LEU A 452 -12.04 1.26 -54.76
C LEU A 452 -10.73 0.51 -54.49
N ASP A 453 -10.11 -0.04 -55.53
CA ASP A 453 -8.76 -0.65 -55.50
C ASP A 453 -7.66 0.32 -56.00
N ASP A 454 -6.40 -0.13 -55.95
CA ASP A 454 -5.26 0.72 -56.31
C ASP A 454 -5.24 1.06 -57.80
N ARG A 455 -5.84 0.23 -58.67
CA ARG A 455 -5.99 0.50 -60.11
C ARG A 455 -7.02 1.58 -60.34
N VAL A 456 -8.16 1.50 -59.67
CA VAL A 456 -9.23 2.52 -59.71
C VAL A 456 -8.70 3.84 -59.15
N VAL A 457 -7.93 3.83 -58.06
CA VAL A 457 -7.29 5.04 -57.52
C VAL A 457 -6.29 5.65 -58.51
N ALA A 458 -5.45 4.84 -59.16
CA ALA A 458 -4.52 5.32 -60.17
C ALA A 458 -5.26 5.94 -61.37
N PHE A 459 -6.31 5.27 -61.86
CA PHE A 459 -7.17 5.77 -62.92
C PHE A 459 -7.83 7.11 -62.53
N ILE A 460 -8.35 7.24 -61.30
CA ILE A 460 -8.92 8.50 -60.81
C ILE A 460 -7.86 9.60 -60.75
N LYS A 461 -6.64 9.29 -60.29
CA LYS A 461 -5.53 10.26 -60.29
C LYS A 461 -5.20 10.72 -61.70
N GLU A 462 -5.11 9.81 -62.67
CA GLU A 462 -4.86 10.14 -64.07
C GLU A 462 -5.99 10.99 -64.67
N LEU A 463 -7.24 10.60 -64.42
CA LEU A 463 -8.44 11.31 -64.83
C LEU A 463 -8.42 12.75 -64.28
N LEU A 464 -8.28 12.92 -62.96
CA LEU A 464 -8.27 14.24 -62.33
C LEU A 464 -7.01 15.06 -62.66
N ALA A 465 -5.87 14.43 -62.92
CA ALA A 465 -4.67 15.12 -63.40
C ALA A 465 -4.88 15.68 -64.82
N ALA A 466 -5.68 15.02 -65.66
CA ALA A 466 -6.05 15.55 -66.98
C ALA A 466 -6.85 16.86 -66.88
N GLU A 467 -7.61 17.11 -65.79
CA GLU A 467 -8.30 18.38 -65.52
C GLU A 467 -7.32 19.58 -65.44
N ARG A 468 -6.08 19.33 -64.99
CA ARG A 468 -5.00 20.33 -64.92
C ARG A 468 -4.32 20.55 -66.26
N ARG A 469 -4.57 19.73 -67.28
CA ARG A 469 -3.93 19.86 -68.60
C ARG A 469 -4.87 20.53 -69.59
N VAL A 470 -4.36 21.52 -70.33
CA VAL A 470 -5.11 22.14 -71.44
C VAL A 470 -4.29 21.97 -72.71
N GLU A 471 -4.92 21.39 -73.73
CA GLU A 471 -4.38 21.32 -75.07
C GLU A 471 -4.85 22.53 -75.85
N VAL A 472 -3.91 23.35 -76.33
CA VAL A 472 -4.18 24.57 -77.08
C VAL A 472 -3.63 24.39 -78.49
N SER A 473 -4.49 24.52 -79.50
CA SER A 473 -4.07 24.55 -80.91
C SER A 473 -3.21 25.78 -81.16
N SER A 474 -2.03 25.57 -81.74
CA SER A 474 -1.01 26.59 -81.93
C SER A 474 -0.59 26.66 -83.39
N PRO A 475 -0.78 27.80 -84.09
CA PRO A 475 -0.48 27.94 -85.53
C PRO A 475 1.02 28.11 -85.81
N VAL A 476 1.87 27.56 -84.94
CA VAL A 476 3.33 27.77 -84.97
C VAL A 476 3.96 27.25 -86.26
N LEU A 477 3.46 26.14 -86.81
CA LEU A 477 3.98 25.60 -88.07
C LEU A 477 3.50 26.42 -89.27
N GLN A 478 2.26 26.91 -89.26
CA GLN A 478 1.77 27.83 -90.29
C GLN A 478 2.54 29.15 -90.28
N GLU A 479 2.85 29.71 -89.11
CA GLU A 479 3.64 30.95 -89.00
C GLU A 479 5.10 30.73 -89.42
N LEU A 480 5.68 29.57 -89.08
CA LEU A 480 7.01 29.20 -89.54
C LEU A 480 7.06 29.04 -91.06
N ALA A 481 6.09 28.32 -91.65
CA ALA A 481 5.99 28.13 -93.11
C ALA A 481 5.74 29.44 -93.86
N ARG A 482 5.01 30.39 -93.26
CA ARG A 482 4.84 31.74 -93.82
C ARG A 482 6.14 32.53 -93.81
N ARG A 483 6.94 32.38 -92.74
CA ARG A 483 8.19 33.11 -92.55
C ARG A 483 9.34 32.54 -93.37
N PHE A 484 9.36 31.24 -93.59
CA PHE A 484 10.37 30.51 -94.34
C PHE A 484 9.68 29.59 -95.36
N GLY A 485 9.33 30.15 -96.52
CA GLY A 485 8.61 29.41 -97.57
C GLY A 485 9.48 28.38 -98.32
N VAL A 486 10.79 28.64 -98.45
CA VAL A 486 11.81 27.73 -98.98
C VAL A 486 13.06 27.93 -98.14
N VAL A 487 13.74 26.84 -97.75
CA VAL A 487 14.88 26.86 -96.82
C VAL A 487 16.09 26.24 -97.50
N ASP A 488 17.17 27.00 -97.59
CA ASP A 488 18.48 26.52 -98.05
C ASP A 488 19.35 26.04 -96.87
N GLU A 489 20.42 25.28 -97.13
CA GLU A 489 21.22 24.61 -96.10
C GLU A 489 21.87 25.59 -95.10
N ASP A 490 22.18 26.81 -95.52
CA ASP A 490 22.73 27.88 -94.68
C ASP A 490 21.70 28.57 -93.77
N GLN A 491 20.40 28.32 -93.98
CA GLN A 491 19.29 28.93 -93.23
C GLN A 491 18.68 27.99 -92.17
N VAL A 492 19.14 26.73 -92.09
CA VAL A 492 18.59 25.71 -91.19
C VAL A 492 18.63 26.16 -89.72
N ASP A 493 19.76 26.72 -89.27
CA ASP A 493 19.92 27.16 -87.88
C ASP A 493 18.98 28.33 -87.54
N GLU A 494 18.72 29.21 -88.49
CA GLU A 494 17.80 30.35 -88.31
C GLU A 494 16.35 29.87 -88.19
N VAL A 495 15.94 28.90 -89.01
CA VAL A 495 14.59 28.30 -88.95
C VAL A 495 14.35 27.58 -87.63
N VAL A 496 15.34 26.83 -87.13
CA VAL A 496 15.24 26.13 -85.84
C VAL A 496 15.12 27.12 -84.69
N GLN A 497 15.89 28.22 -84.72
CA GLN A 497 15.78 29.29 -83.71
C GLN A 497 14.41 29.98 -83.75
N ALA A 498 13.88 30.25 -84.95
CA ALA A 498 12.56 30.84 -85.12
C ALA A 498 11.43 29.93 -84.63
N LEU A 499 11.49 28.62 -84.91
CA LEU A 499 10.55 27.63 -84.38
C LEU A 499 10.61 27.59 -82.84
N ALA A 500 11.82 27.57 -82.26
CA ALA A 500 11.98 27.57 -80.82
C ALA A 500 11.41 28.85 -80.17
N ALA A 501 11.57 30.01 -80.81
CA ALA A 501 10.98 31.27 -80.34
C ALA A 501 9.44 31.23 -80.40
N LEU A 502 8.87 30.79 -81.53
CA LEU A 502 7.43 30.69 -81.72
C LEU A 502 6.78 29.67 -80.77
N LEU A 503 7.43 28.53 -80.50
CA LEU A 503 6.96 27.57 -79.51
C LEU A 503 6.96 28.16 -78.09
N ARG A 504 8.03 28.85 -77.69
CA ARG A 504 8.10 29.48 -76.36
C ARG A 504 7.05 30.57 -76.20
N GLU A 505 6.81 31.35 -77.25
CA GLU A 505 5.77 32.38 -77.26
C GLU A 505 4.38 31.77 -77.19
N GLY A 506 4.12 30.70 -77.96
CA GLY A 506 2.87 29.94 -77.90
C GLY A 506 2.62 29.36 -76.50
N PHE A 507 3.65 28.82 -75.84
CA PHE A 507 3.54 28.32 -74.47
C PHE A 507 3.27 29.46 -73.48
N ALA A 508 3.94 30.61 -73.61
CA ALA A 508 3.73 31.76 -72.73
C ALA A 508 2.32 32.35 -72.87
N GLN A 509 1.82 32.49 -74.11
CA GLN A 509 0.46 32.96 -74.38
C GLN A 509 -0.59 31.99 -73.83
N ALA A 510 -0.42 30.69 -74.08
CA ALA A 510 -1.33 29.68 -73.57
C ALA A 510 -1.29 29.56 -72.03
N GLN A 511 -0.13 29.74 -71.39
CA GLN A 511 -0.01 29.78 -69.93
C GLN A 511 -0.65 31.05 -69.33
N ALA A 512 -0.58 32.19 -70.02
CA ALA A 512 -1.25 33.41 -69.62
C ALA A 512 -2.79 33.30 -69.72
N LEU A 513 -3.29 32.59 -70.75
CA LEU A 513 -4.72 32.33 -70.94
C LEU A 513 -5.26 31.24 -70.00
N HIS A 514 -4.40 30.33 -69.55
CA HIS A 514 -4.76 29.23 -68.65
C HIS A 514 -3.84 29.19 -67.41
N PRO A 515 -3.91 30.20 -66.53
CA PRO A 515 -3.03 30.31 -65.36
C PRO A 515 -3.22 29.11 -64.41
N GLY A 516 -2.12 28.48 -64.02
CA GLY A 516 -2.10 27.35 -63.10
C GLY A 516 -2.40 25.98 -63.72
N LYS A 517 -2.50 25.88 -65.05
CA LYS A 517 -2.69 24.63 -65.80
C LYS A 517 -1.43 24.22 -66.58
N GLU A 518 -1.19 22.92 -66.71
CA GLU A 518 -0.15 22.36 -67.58
C GLU A 518 -0.59 22.47 -69.05
N VAL A 519 0.10 23.31 -69.82
CA VAL A 519 -0.22 23.56 -71.22
C VAL A 519 0.48 22.55 -72.13
N ARG A 520 -0.26 22.00 -73.10
CA ARG A 520 0.29 21.30 -74.26
C ARG A 520 -0.09 22.05 -75.53
N LEU A 521 0.89 22.32 -76.39
CA LEU A 521 0.61 22.89 -77.70
C LEU A 521 0.40 21.77 -78.70
N ARG A 522 -0.74 21.80 -79.39
CA ARG A 522 -0.96 21.00 -80.59
C ARG A 522 -0.52 21.84 -81.78
N LEU A 523 0.49 21.37 -82.49
CA LEU A 523 1.01 22.07 -83.66
C LEU A 523 0.12 21.76 -84.86
N GLU A 524 -0.46 22.80 -85.46
CA GLU A 524 -1.32 22.73 -86.64
C GLU A 524 -0.68 23.36 -87.87
#